data_AF-A0A9D7ZBP6-F1
#
_entry.id   AF-A0A9D7ZBP6-F1
#
_cell.length_a   1.000
_cell.length_b   1.000
_cell.length_c   1.000
_cell.angle_alpha   90.00
_cell.angle_beta   90.00
_cell.angle_gamma   90.00
#
_symmetry.space_group_name_H-M   'P 1'
#
loop_
_entity.id
_entity.type
_entity.pdbx_description
1 polymer ?
#
loop_
_entity_poly.entity_id
_entity_poly.type
_entity_poly.pdbx_seq_one_letter_code
_entity_poly.pdbx_strand_id
1 'polypeptide(L)' 'MHKKKNLPSKLCVSCGLPFNWRKKWKKNWENVKYCSERCRRNKE' A
#
# COMPACT_ATOMS: atom_id res chain seq x y z
N MET A 1 -16.74 -21.50 -2.09
CA MET A 1 -16.54 -20.21 -2.78
C MET A 1 -15.75 -19.27 -1.85
N HIS A 2 -14.43 -19.18 -2.00
CA HIS A 2 -13.60 -18.40 -1.06
C HIS A 2 -13.72 -16.92 -1.39
N LYS A 3 -14.53 -16.17 -0.62
CA LYS A 3 -14.64 -14.71 -0.68
C LYS A 3 -13.24 -14.13 -0.43
N LYS A 4 -12.50 -13.82 -1.49
CA LYS A 4 -11.24 -13.09 -1.41
C LYS A 4 -11.56 -11.79 -0.69
N LYS A 5 -11.08 -11.65 0.55
CA LYS A 5 -11.30 -10.46 1.37
C LYS A 5 -10.88 -9.26 0.53
N ASN A 6 -11.82 -8.35 0.26
CA ASN A 6 -11.57 -7.07 -0.39
C ASN A 6 -10.65 -6.27 0.54
N LEU A 7 -9.35 -6.54 0.45
CA LEU A 7 -8.35 -5.80 1.18
C LEU A 7 -8.37 -4.37 0.65
N PRO A 8 -8.27 -3.36 1.52
CA PRO A 8 -8.24 -1.99 1.05
C PRO A 8 -7.03 -1.80 0.14
N SER A 9 -7.27 -1.29 -1.05
CA SER A 9 -6.25 -0.92 -2.02
C SER A 9 -6.01 0.59 -1.93
N LYS A 10 -4.74 1.00 -1.99
CA LYS A 10 -4.35 2.42 -2.07
C LYS A 10 -3.49 2.64 -3.30
N LEU A 11 -3.42 3.88 -3.76
CA LEU A 11 -2.52 4.30 -4.84
C LEU A 11 -1.19 4.76 -4.25
N CYS A 12 -0.09 4.35 -4.88
CA CYS A 12 1.24 4.80 -4.51
C CYS A 12 1.45 6.24 -5.00
N VAL A 13 1.80 7.17 -4.11
CA VAL A 13 2.04 8.58 -4.47
C VAL A 13 3.28 8.76 -5.36
N SER A 14 4.24 7.84 -5.32
CA SER A 14 5.49 7.94 -6.10
C SER A 14 5.38 7.29 -7.49
N CYS A 15 4.71 6.14 -7.63
CA CYS A 15 4.61 5.43 -8.91
C CYS A 15 3.19 5.35 -9.50
N GLY A 16 2.18 5.85 -8.80
CA GLY A 16 0.78 5.79 -9.22
C GLY A 16 0.14 4.39 -9.19
N LEU A 17 0.91 3.34 -8.88
CA LEU A 17 0.40 1.97 -8.94
C LEU A 17 -0.52 1.64 -7.75
N PRO A 18 -1.65 0.93 -8.00
CA PRO A 18 -2.50 0.41 -6.95
C PRO A 18 -1.80 -0.72 -6.20
N PHE A 19 -1.86 -0.68 -4.87
CA PHE A 19 -1.29 -1.70 -4.01
C PHE A 19 -2.25 -2.08 -2.89
N ASN A 20 -2.34 -3.38 -2.61
CA ASN A 20 -3.23 -3.95 -1.62
C ASN A 20 -2.63 -3.87 -0.21
N TRP A 21 -3.49 -3.73 0.80
CA TRP A 21 -3.11 -3.81 2.21
C TRP A 21 -2.28 -5.07 2.51
N ARG A 22 -1.21 -4.91 3.29
CA ARG A 22 -0.37 -5.99 3.79
C ARG A 22 -0.41 -6.01 5.32
N LYS A 23 -0.28 -7.21 5.91
CA LYS A 23 -0.26 -7.40 7.38
C LYS A 23 0.77 -6.50 8.08
N LYS A 24 1.92 -6.24 7.46
CA LYS A 24 2.97 -5.35 8.00
C LYS A 24 2.49 -3.90 8.23
N TRP A 25 1.42 -3.49 7.56
CA TRP A 25 0.86 -2.15 7.66
C TRP A 25 -0.29 -2.04 8.66
N LYS A 26 -0.59 -3.10 9.41
CA LYS A 26 -1.70 -3.11 10.38
C LYS A 26 -1.68 -1.91 11.34
N LYS A 27 -0.50 -1.45 11.76
CA LYS A 27 -0.33 -0.35 12.72
C LYS A 27 -0.25 1.04 12.09
N ASN A 28 0.08 1.16 10.81
CA ASN A 28 0.41 2.43 10.18
C ASN A 28 -0.24 2.63 8.80
N TRP A 29 -1.20 1.79 8.42
CA TRP A 29 -1.83 1.78 7.10
C TRP A 29 -2.34 3.16 6.66
N GLU A 30 -2.89 3.95 7.59
CA GLU A 30 -3.34 5.32 7.32
C GLU A 30 -2.22 6.23 6.82
N ASN A 31 -1.00 6.05 7.35
CA ASN A 31 0.21 6.77 6.96
C ASN A 31 0.92 6.16 5.74
N VAL A 32 0.56 4.95 5.31
CA VAL A 32 1.19 4.28 4.16
C VAL A 32 0.63 4.88 2.86
N LYS A 33 1.48 5.66 2.18
CA LYS A 33 1.21 6.29 0.87
C LYS A 33 2.01 5.67 -0.28
N TYR A 34 2.88 4.71 0.01
CA TYR A 34 3.83 4.14 -0.95
C TYR A 34 3.75 2.62 -0.97
N CYS A 35 3.83 2.01 -2.15
CA CYS A 35 3.74 0.55 -2.32
C CYS A 35 4.95 -0.21 -1.73
N SER A 36 6.10 0.47 -1.65
CA SER A 36 7.40 -0.09 -1.28
C SER A 36 8.26 0.96 -0.58
N GLU A 37 9.26 0.52 0.21
CA GLU A 37 10.23 1.43 0.82
C GLU A 37 11.06 2.19 -0.22
N ARG A 38 11.34 1.57 -1.38
CA ARG A 38 11.99 2.24 -2.51
C ARG A 38 11.21 3.50 -2.90
N CYS A 39 9.91 3.39 -3.16
CA CYS A 39 9.04 4.53 -3.48
C CYS A 39 8.92 5.55 -2.33
N ARG A 40 9.08 5.12 -1.07
CA ARG A 40 9.11 6.04 0.08
C ARG A 40 10.41 6.84 0.14
N ARG A 41 11.54 6.22 -0.19
CA ARG A 41 12.88 6.85 -0.18
C ARG A 41 13.18 7.63 -1.46
N ASN A 42 12.60 7.23 -2.59
CA ASN A 42 12.81 7.84 -3.91
C ASN A 42 11.93 9.08 -4.14
N LYS A 43 11.68 9.84 -3.08
CA LYS A 43 10.97 11.13 -3.18
C LYS A 43 12.03 12.17 -3.54
N GLU A 44 12.40 12.19 -4.82
CA GLU A 44 13.17 13.28 -5.43
C GLU A 44 12.29 14.52 -5.55
#